data_AF-A0A3D5CIJ3-F1
#
_entry.id   AF-A0A3D5CIJ3-F1
#
_cell.length_a   1.000
_cell.length_b   1.000
_cell.length_c   1.000
_cell.angle_alpha   90.00
_cell.angle_beta   90.00
_cell.angle_gamma   90.00
#
_symmetry.space_group_name_H-M   'P 1'
#
loop_
_entity.id
_entity.type
_entity.pdbx_description
1 polymer ?
#
loop_
_entity_poly.entity_id
_entity_poly.type
_entity_poly.pdbx_seq_one_letter_code
_entity_poly.pdbx_strand_id
1 'polypeptide(L)'
;MPAEVRHTKGERTRERIRSAALRSFRENGYDATTIRGLADELGMSVGATNYHFASKNHLIQELYLDVQERHWAAAQPLLADATELIERLRIVFETGLDQLEPYHAHAGEFLSAAVSPRSPINPLSAESA
;
A
#
# COMPACT_ATOMS: atom_id res chain seq x y z
N MET A 1 -23.75 -17.40 -0.32
CA MET A 1 -23.84 -15.92 -0.27
C MET A 1 -22.88 -15.47 0.82
N PRO A 2 -21.74 -14.83 0.51
CA PRO A 2 -20.90 -14.30 1.59
C PRO A 2 -21.67 -13.17 2.27
N ALA A 3 -21.66 -13.15 3.60
CA ALA A 3 -22.32 -12.12 4.39
C ALA A 3 -21.70 -10.75 4.06
N GLU A 4 -22.51 -9.76 3.69
CA GLU A 4 -22.07 -8.38 3.56
C GLU A 4 -21.54 -7.92 4.92
N VAL A 5 -20.22 -7.79 5.04
CA VAL A 5 -19.58 -7.20 6.21
C VAL A 5 -19.99 -5.73 6.25
N ARG A 6 -20.95 -5.39 7.12
CA ARG A 6 -21.34 -3.99 7.34
C ARG A 6 -20.20 -3.28 8.07
N HIS A 7 -19.38 -2.56 7.29
CA HIS A 7 -18.32 -1.74 7.86
C HIS A 7 -18.86 -0.68 8.81
N THR A 8 -18.18 -0.45 9.93
CA THR A 8 -18.50 0.64 10.85
C THR A 8 -18.26 2.00 10.18
N LYS A 9 -18.82 3.08 10.73
CA LYS A 9 -18.53 4.44 10.23
C LYS A 9 -17.03 4.75 10.30
N GLY A 10 -16.34 4.26 11.33
CA GLY A 10 -14.89 4.43 11.49
C GLY A 10 -14.09 3.69 10.43
N GLU A 11 -14.45 2.45 10.11
CA GLU A 11 -13.81 1.65 9.06
C GLU A 11 -13.97 2.29 7.68
N ARG A 12 -15.18 2.78 7.34
CA ARG A 12 -15.39 3.50 6.07
C ARG A 12 -14.54 4.75 5.95
N THR A 13 -14.35 5.50 7.04
CA THR A 13 -13.49 6.69 7.04
C THR A 13 -12.02 6.29 6.90
N ARG A 14 -11.58 5.25 7.61
CA ARG A 14 -10.21 4.71 7.47
C ARG A 14 -9.94 4.31 6.02
N GLU A 15 -10.87 3.60 5.39
CA GLU A 15 -10.74 3.16 4.00
C GLU A 15 -10.68 4.33 3.01
N ARG A 16 -11.46 5.39 3.25
CA ARG A 16 -11.37 6.63 2.45
C ARG A 16 -10.00 7.28 2.56
N ILE A 17 -9.42 7.32 3.76
CA ILE A 17 -8.06 7.87 3.97
C ILE A 17 -7.02 6.98 3.30
N ARG A 18 -7.10 5.66 3.47
CA ARG A 18 -6.21 4.68 2.80
C ARG A 18 -6.25 4.88 1.29
N SER A 19 -7.45 4.90 0.71
CA SER A 19 -7.66 5.09 -0.73
C SER A 19 -7.06 6.40 -1.25
N ALA A 20 -7.21 7.50 -0.51
CA ALA A 20 -6.60 8.79 -0.88
C ALA A 20 -5.07 8.76 -0.77
N ALA A 21 -4.52 8.16 0.28
CA ALA A 21 -3.08 8.00 0.44
C ALA A 21 -2.47 7.19 -0.71
N LEU A 22 -3.07 6.04 -1.06
CA LEU A 22 -2.59 5.20 -2.17
C LEU A 22 -2.61 5.94 -3.51
N ARG A 23 -3.65 6.73 -3.79
CA ARG A 23 -3.67 7.61 -4.98
C ARG A 23 -2.56 8.65 -4.91
N SER A 24 -2.43 9.34 -3.78
CA SER A 24 -1.43 10.39 -3.59
C SER A 24 -0.01 9.85 -3.77
N PHE A 25 0.30 8.65 -3.28
CA PHE A 25 1.60 8.02 -3.49
C PHE A 25 1.89 7.72 -4.96
N ARG A 26 0.90 7.29 -5.74
CA ARG A 26 1.04 7.07 -7.19
C ARG A 26 1.24 8.37 -7.96
N GLU A 27 0.48 9.40 -7.61
CA GLU A 27 0.43 10.65 -8.39
C GLU A 27 1.56 11.62 -7.99
N ASN A 28 1.84 11.74 -6.70
CA ASN A 28 2.72 12.78 -6.15
C ASN A 28 3.98 12.23 -5.46
N GLY A 29 4.07 10.91 -5.27
CA GLY A 29 5.23 10.27 -4.65
C GLY A 29 5.22 10.33 -3.12
N TYR A 30 6.23 9.71 -2.51
CA TYR A 30 6.32 9.57 -1.06
C TYR A 30 6.37 10.93 -0.38
N ASP A 31 7.31 11.80 -0.72
CA ASP A 31 7.60 13.03 0.03
C ASP A 31 6.44 14.02 0.04
N ALA A 32 5.72 14.16 -1.07
CA ALA A 32 4.58 15.08 -1.20
C ALA A 32 3.32 14.59 -0.47
N THR A 33 3.16 13.29 -0.20
CA THR A 33 2.01 12.76 0.53
C THR A 33 2.14 13.05 2.03
N THR A 34 1.23 13.85 2.58
CA THR A 34 1.22 14.22 4.00
C THR A 34 -0.16 14.04 4.63
N ILE A 35 -0.21 13.75 5.95
CA ILE A 35 -1.48 13.64 6.68
C ILE A 35 -2.33 14.91 6.56
N ARG A 36 -1.69 16.09 6.56
CA ARG A 36 -2.38 17.36 6.36
C ARG A 36 -2.97 17.47 4.95
N GLY A 37 -2.18 17.18 3.91
CA GLY A 37 -2.65 17.21 2.54
C GLY A 37 -3.83 16.25 2.30
N LEU A 38 -3.78 15.05 2.89
CA LEU A 38 -4.89 14.09 2.83
C LEU A 38 -6.12 14.57 3.60
N ALA A 39 -5.93 15.22 4.75
CA ALA A 39 -7.04 15.81 5.50
C ALA A 39 -7.73 16.91 4.69
N ASP A 40 -6.95 17.79 4.04
CA ASP A 40 -7.44 18.86 3.19
C ASP A 40 -8.19 18.31 1.97
N GLU A 41 -7.63 17.31 1.27
CA GLU A 41 -8.27 16.62 0.14
C GLU A 41 -9.63 16.01 0.52
N LEU A 42 -9.71 15.41 1.71
CA LEU A 42 -10.89 14.70 2.17
C LEU A 42 -11.92 15.60 2.89
N GLY A 43 -11.61 16.89 3.08
CA GLY A 43 -12.44 17.81 3.86
C GLY A 43 -12.55 17.42 5.34
N MET A 44 -11.49 16.83 5.89
CA MET A 44 -11.39 16.35 7.28
C MET A 44 -10.46 17.24 8.10
N SER A 45 -10.61 17.23 9.43
CA SER A 45 -9.61 17.85 10.29
C SER A 45 -8.38 16.94 10.42
N VAL A 46 -7.20 17.55 10.54
CA VAL A 46 -5.95 16.81 10.79
C VAL A 46 -6.06 15.89 12.01
N GLY A 47 -6.76 16.32 13.07
CA GLY A 47 -7.01 15.49 14.25
C GLY A 47 -7.87 14.25 13.96
N ALA A 48 -8.92 14.39 13.13
CA ALA A 48 -9.75 13.26 12.72
C ALA A 48 -8.99 12.29 11.82
N THR A 49 -8.11 12.79 10.93
CA THR A 49 -7.25 11.92 10.11
C THR A 49 -6.20 11.20 10.97
N ASN A 50 -5.55 11.91 11.91
CA ASN A 50 -4.58 11.33 12.84
C ASN A 50 -5.18 10.25 13.74
N TYR A 51 -6.47 10.35 14.08
CA TYR A 51 -7.17 9.30 14.83
C TYR A 51 -7.16 7.96 14.08
N HIS A 52 -7.22 7.98 12.75
CA HIS A 52 -7.16 6.76 11.93
C HIS A 52 -5.73 6.36 11.56
N PHE A 53 -4.86 7.32 11.25
CA PHE A 53 -3.47 7.08 10.85
C PHE A 53 -2.54 8.01 11.60
N ALA A 54 -1.87 7.47 12.61
CA ALA A 54 -1.01 8.25 13.52
C ALA A 54 0.25 8.80 12.83
N SER A 55 0.70 8.19 11.74
CA SER A 55 1.90 8.61 11.03
C SER A 55 1.85 8.26 9.54
N LYS A 56 2.71 8.95 8.77
CA LYS A 56 2.97 8.62 7.36
C LYS A 56 3.50 7.18 7.19
N ASN A 57 4.22 6.65 8.17
CA ASN A 57 4.70 5.26 8.14
C ASN A 57 3.54 4.26 8.11
N HIS A 58 2.47 4.50 8.88
CA HIS A 58 1.29 3.63 8.84
C HIS A 58 0.64 3.61 7.45
N LEU A 59 0.65 4.74 6.72
CA LEU A 59 0.15 4.78 5.34
C LEU A 59 1.04 3.98 4.39
N ILE A 60 2.36 3.93 4.64
CA ILE A 60 3.26 3.06 3.89
C ILE A 60 3.01 1.58 4.17
N GLN A 61 2.68 1.23 5.42
CA GLN A 61 2.30 -0.15 5.71
C GLN A 61 1.03 -0.56 4.94
N GLU A 62 0.04 0.33 4.83
CA GLU A 62 -1.14 0.08 3.99
C GLU A 62 -0.79 -0.02 2.50
N LEU A 63 0.22 0.72 2.01
CA LEU A 63 0.74 0.58 0.64
C LEU A 63 1.36 -0.80 0.42
N TYR A 64 2.18 -1.29 1.35
CA TYR A 64 2.74 -2.64 1.25
C TYR A 64 1.67 -3.71 1.24
N LEU A 65 0.68 -3.61 2.14
CA LEU A 65 -0.45 -4.53 2.17
C LEU A 65 -1.25 -4.49 0.86
N ASP A 66 -1.55 -3.31 0.34
CA ASP A 66 -2.27 -3.13 -0.92
C ASP A 66 -1.54 -3.78 -2.12
N VAL A 67 -0.22 -3.58 -2.22
CA VAL A 67 0.62 -4.20 -3.26
C VAL A 67 0.61 -5.72 -3.11
N GLN A 68 0.77 -6.24 -1.90
CA GLN A 68 0.80 -7.68 -1.64
C GLN A 68 -0.56 -8.34 -1.87
N GLU A 69 -1.66 -7.68 -1.48
CA GLU A 69 -3.04 -8.14 -1.70
C GLU A 69 -3.34 -8.26 -3.20
N ARG A 70 -2.97 -7.23 -3.99
CA ARG A 70 -3.15 -7.27 -5.45
C ARG A 70 -2.23 -8.27 -6.13
N HIS A 71 -0.98 -8.35 -5.70
CA HIS A 71 -0.02 -9.33 -6.21
C HIS A 71 -0.55 -10.75 -5.97
N TRP A 72 -1.02 -11.06 -4.76
CA TRP A 72 -1.64 -12.35 -4.47
C TRP A 72 -2.86 -12.62 -5.36
N ALA A 73 -3.77 -11.67 -5.48
CA ALA A 73 -4.96 -11.81 -6.31
C ALA A 73 -4.63 -12.06 -7.80
N ALA A 74 -3.55 -11.46 -8.31
CA ALA A 74 -3.07 -11.67 -9.67
C ALA A 74 -2.32 -13.00 -9.85
N ALA A 75 -1.45 -13.36 -8.89
CA ALA A 75 -0.60 -14.53 -8.97
C ALA A 75 -1.35 -15.84 -8.69
N GLN A 76 -2.26 -15.84 -7.71
CA GLN A 76 -2.96 -17.05 -7.25
C GLN A 76 -3.61 -17.87 -8.39
N PRO A 77 -4.41 -17.29 -9.31
CA PRO A 77 -5.03 -18.09 -10.37
C PRO A 77 -3.99 -18.70 -11.33
N LEU A 78 -2.91 -17.97 -11.64
CA LEU A 78 -1.84 -18.46 -12.52
C LEU A 78 -1.01 -19.56 -11.84
N LEU A 79 -0.78 -19.43 -10.53
CA LEU A 79 -0.06 -20.42 -9.73
C LEU A 79 -0.84 -21.71 -9.50
N ALA A 80 -2.16 -21.72 -9.71
CA ALA A 80 -3.00 -22.90 -9.58
C ALA A 80 -2.67 -23.96 -10.65
N ASP A 81 -2.30 -23.51 -11.85
CA ASP A 81 -2.03 -24.38 -13.01
C ASP A 81 -0.53 -24.65 -13.21
N ALA A 82 0.36 -23.84 -12.61
CA ALA A 82 1.81 -23.96 -12.78
C ALA A 82 2.46 -24.97 -11.82
N THR A 83 3.12 -26.00 -12.37
CA THR A 83 3.82 -27.05 -11.59
C THR A 83 5.33 -26.84 -11.51
N GLU A 84 5.93 -26.25 -12.54
CA GLU A 84 7.39 -26.08 -12.64
C GLU A 84 7.89 -24.90 -11.81
N LEU A 85 8.97 -25.09 -11.05
CA LEU A 85 9.52 -24.05 -10.16
C LEU A 85 9.82 -22.75 -10.90
N ILE A 86 10.48 -22.82 -12.05
CA ILE A 86 10.88 -21.64 -12.83
C ILE A 86 9.65 -20.87 -13.31
N GLU A 87 8.60 -21.57 -13.74
CA GLU A 87 7.34 -20.95 -14.15
C GLU A 87 6.63 -20.26 -12.97
N ARG A 88 6.59 -20.92 -11.82
CA ARG A 88 6.00 -20.36 -10.60
C ARG A 88 6.75 -19.09 -10.15
N LEU A 89 8.09 -19.11 -10.18
CA LEU A 89 8.90 -17.93 -9.90
C LEU A 89 8.63 -16.82 -10.90
N ARG A 90 8.58 -17.13 -12.19
CA ARG A 90 8.25 -16.16 -13.25
C ARG A 90 6.91 -15.49 -13.00
N ILE A 91 5.86 -16.26 -12.69
CA ILE A 91 4.52 -15.74 -12.38
C ILE A 91 4.57 -14.76 -11.21
N VAL A 92 5.24 -15.14 -10.11
CA VAL A 92 5.37 -14.29 -8.92
C VAL A 92 6.12 -13.00 -9.25
N PHE A 93 7.22 -13.08 -9.98
CA PHE A 93 8.00 -11.88 -10.32
C PHE A 93 7.26 -10.97 -11.30
N GLU A 94 6.67 -11.49 -12.36
CA GLU A 94 5.94 -10.68 -13.35
C GLU A 94 4.73 -10.00 -12.72
N THR A 95 3.85 -10.77 -12.05
CA THR A 95 2.65 -10.19 -11.43
C THR A 95 2.97 -9.23 -10.29
N GLY A 96 4.06 -9.47 -9.55
CA GLY A 96 4.58 -8.53 -8.55
C GLY A 96 5.11 -7.23 -9.16
N LEU A 97 5.87 -7.31 -10.24
CA LEU A 97 6.39 -6.12 -10.95
C LEU A 97 5.25 -5.29 -11.55
N ASP A 98 4.21 -5.92 -12.08
CA ASP A 98 3.02 -5.23 -12.61
C ASP A 98 2.32 -4.39 -11.52
N GLN A 99 2.31 -4.84 -10.26
CA GLN A 99 1.73 -4.06 -9.17
C GLN A 99 2.57 -2.83 -8.79
N LEU A 100 3.85 -2.83 -9.14
CA LEU A 100 4.78 -1.74 -8.87
C LEU A 100 4.83 -0.71 -10.01
N GLU A 101 4.41 -1.07 -11.23
CA GLU A 101 4.39 -0.19 -12.40
C GLU A 101 3.73 1.18 -12.11
N PRO A 102 2.57 1.28 -11.43
CA PRO A 102 1.92 2.57 -11.16
C PRO A 102 2.71 3.51 -10.24
N TYR A 103 3.73 2.98 -9.54
CA TYR A 103 4.58 3.74 -8.61
C TYR A 103 5.93 4.10 -9.22
N HIS A 104 6.25 3.61 -10.43
CA HIS A 104 7.57 3.71 -11.04
C HIS A 104 8.09 5.16 -11.16
N ALA A 105 7.22 6.12 -11.48
CA ALA A 105 7.58 7.53 -11.63
C ALA A 105 8.22 8.13 -10.35
N HIS A 106 7.83 7.64 -9.17
CA HIS A 106 8.28 8.14 -7.87
C HIS A 106 9.07 7.09 -7.08
N ALA A 107 9.34 5.92 -7.67
CA ALA A 107 9.92 4.77 -6.98
C ALA A 107 11.35 5.04 -6.48
N GLY A 108 12.14 5.83 -7.20
CA GLY A 108 13.55 6.09 -6.82
C GLY A 108 13.70 6.75 -5.44
N GLU A 109 12.90 7.78 -5.17
CA GLU A 109 12.91 8.49 -3.89
C GLU A 109 12.42 7.58 -2.75
N PHE A 110 11.32 6.86 -2.99
CA PHE A 110 10.75 5.93 -2.03
C PHE A 110 11.70 4.77 -1.72
N LEU A 111 12.26 4.11 -2.75
CA LEU A 111 13.18 2.98 -2.58
C LEU A 111 14.41 3.40 -1.79
N SER A 112 15.01 4.54 -2.10
CA SER A 112 16.16 5.06 -1.35
C SER A 112 15.84 5.21 0.15
N ALA A 113 14.67 5.73 0.49
CA ALA A 113 14.22 5.86 1.87
C ALA A 113 13.90 4.50 2.53
N ALA A 114 13.33 3.56 1.77
CA ALA A 114 12.88 2.26 2.27
C ALA A 114 14.04 1.25 2.45
N VAL A 115 15.07 1.27 1.62
CA VAL A 115 16.14 0.24 1.68
C VAL A 115 17.09 0.38 2.87
N SER A 116 17.11 1.55 3.52
CA SER A 116 17.95 1.75 4.71
C SER A 116 17.51 0.83 5.84
N PRO A 117 18.40 0.02 6.47
CA PRO A 117 18.04 -0.87 7.58
C PRO A 117 17.56 -0.13 8.84
N ARG A 118 17.86 1.17 8.94
CA ARG A 118 17.44 2.03 10.04
C ARG A 118 16.15 2.79 9.74
N SER A 119 15.59 2.61 8.53
CA SER A 119 14.37 3.29 8.13
C SER A 119 13.15 2.60 8.76
N PRO A 120 12.24 3.36 9.39
CA PRO A 120 11.01 2.78 9.93
C PRO A 120 10.04 2.33 8.83
N ILE A 121 10.23 2.79 7.59
CA ILE A 121 9.46 2.34 6.43
C ILE A 121 10.13 1.19 5.68
N ASN A 122 11.23 0.62 6.20
CA ASN A 122 11.83 -0.54 5.58
C ASN A 122 10.85 -1.73 5.65
N PRO A 123 10.56 -2.42 4.52
CA PRO A 123 9.62 -3.54 4.50
C PRO A 123 10.08 -4.73 5.35
N LEU A 124 11.35 -4.78 5.74
CA LEU A 124 11.94 -5.79 6.62
C LEU A 124 12.16 -5.28 8.06
N SER A 125 11.63 -4.11 8.40
CA SER A 125 11.69 -3.58 9.77
C SER A 125 10.66 -4.24 10.70
N ALA A 126 10.83 -4.05 12.00
CA ALA A 126 9.85 -4.49 13.00
C ALA A 126 8.49 -3.77 12.90
N GLU A 127 8.41 -2.61 12.24
CA GLU A 127 7.13 -1.93 12.00
C GLU A 127 6.30 -2.59 10.87
N SER A 128 6.92 -3.49 10.11
CA SER A 128 6.31 -4.21 8.98
C SER A 128 5.95 -5.67 9.33
N ALA A 129 6.13 -6.07 10.60
CA ALA A 129 5.94 -7.43 11.10
C ALA A 129 4.54 -7.68 11.70
#